data_AF-A0A353QFR7-F1
#
_entry.id   AF-A0A353QFR7-F1
#
_cell.length_a   1.000
_cell.length_b   1.000
_cell.length_c   1.000
_cell.angle_alpha   90.00
_cell.angle_beta   90.00
_cell.angle_gamma   90.00
#
_symmetry.space_group_name_H-M   'P 1'
#
loop_
_entity.id
_entity.type
_entity.pdbx_description
1 polymer ?
#
loop_
_entity_poly.entity_id
_entity_poly.type
_entity_poly.pdbx_seq_one_letter_code
_entity_poly.pdbx_strand_id
1 'polypeptide(L)' 'MHSADAIKLWKDKRNAIILAHYYQQPEIQDLADFVGDSLELARTARDTQADVIVFCGVKFMA' A
#
# COMPACT_ATOMS: atom_id res chain seq x y z
N MET A 1 -19.64 -8.35 5.49
CA MET A 1 -18.68 -7.55 4.71
C MET A 1 -17.39 -8.34 4.67
N HIS A 2 -16.88 -8.73 3.50
CA HIS A 2 -15.59 -9.41 3.42
C HIS A 2 -14.46 -8.41 3.70
N SER A 3 -13.35 -8.87 4.26
CA SER A 3 -12.26 -7.99 4.72
C SER A 3 -11.67 -7.13 3.59
N ALA A 4 -11.60 -7.66 2.36
CA ALA A 4 -11.14 -6.93 1.18
C ALA A 4 -12.05 -5.72 0.83
N ASP A 5 -13.37 -5.89 0.93
CA ASP A 5 -14.33 -4.80 0.67
C ASP A 5 -14.17 -3.66 1.67
N ALA A 6 -13.91 -4.01 2.93
CA ALA A 6 -13.66 -3.04 3.99
C ALA A 6 -12.37 -2.26 3.74
N ILE A 7 -11.29 -2.94 3.33
CA ILE A 7 -10.01 -2.29 3.00
C ILE A 7 -10.19 -1.29 1.86
N LYS A 8 -10.89 -1.69 0.79
CA LYS A 8 -11.17 -0.81 -0.35
C LYS A 8 -12.00 0.42 0.06
N LEU A 9 -13.06 0.20 0.83
CA LEU A 9 -13.90 1.28 1.35
C LEU A 9 -13.10 2.31 2.16
N TRP A 10 -12.21 1.84 3.04
CA TRP A 10 -11.40 2.74 3.86
C TRP A 10 -10.29 3.42 3.07
N LYS A 11 -9.70 2.74 2.08
CA LYS A 11 -8.73 3.33 1.16
C LYS A 11 -9.32 4.55 0.45
N ASP A 12 -10.51 4.39 -0.12
CA ASP A 12 -11.20 5.47 -0.84
C ASP A 12 -11.58 6.61 0.11
N LYS A 13 -12.16 6.30 1.29
CA LYS A 13 -12.56 7.30 2.30
C LYS A 13 -11.40 8.13 2.84
N ARG A 14 -10.19 7.58 2.84
CA ARG A 14 -8.99 8.22 3.37
C ARG A 14 -8.08 8.78 2.28
N ASN A 15 -8.47 8.66 1.02
CA ASN A 15 -7.59 8.95 -0.12
C ASN A 15 -6.21 8.32 0.09
N ALA A 16 -6.20 7.02 0.41
CA ALA A 16 -5.00 6.29 0.77
C ALA A 16 -4.41 5.55 -0.43
N ILE A 17 -3.08 5.36 -0.41
CA ILE A 17 -2.35 4.47 -1.30
C ILE A 17 -1.74 3.32 -0.49
N ILE A 18 -1.86 2.09 -0.98
CA ILE A 18 -1.27 0.90 -0.37
C ILE A 18 -0.03 0.50 -1.15
N LEU A 19 1.13 0.51 -0.48
CA LEU A 19 2.42 0.16 -1.05
C LEU A 19 2.91 -1.15 -0.43
N ALA A 20 3.25 -2.16 -1.24
CA ALA A 20 3.68 -3.46 -0.74
C ALA A 20 5.07 -3.87 -1.27
N HIS A 21 5.89 -4.44 -0.39
CA HIS A 21 7.14 -5.06 -0.81
C HIS A 21 6.90 -6.42 -1.48
N TYR A 22 7.78 -6.83 -2.39
CA TYR A 22 7.74 -8.14 -3.06
C TYR A 22 7.65 -9.36 -2.11
N TYR A 23 8.03 -9.18 -0.85
CA TYR A 23 8.03 -10.25 0.16
C TYR A 23 6.72 -10.34 0.98
N GLN A 24 5.73 -9.50 0.68
CA GLN A 24 4.40 -9.63 1.29
C GLN A 24 3.66 -10.86 0.76
N GLN A 25 2.69 -11.34 1.54
CA GLN A 25 1.80 -12.42 1.10
C GLN A 25 1.03 -12.03 -0.17
N PRO A 26 0.71 -12.97 -1.08
CA PRO A 26 -0.02 -12.67 -2.33
C PRO A 26 -1.31 -11.88 -2.10
N GLU A 27 -2.07 -12.24 -1.06
CA GLU A 27 -3.33 -11.56 -0.69
C GLU A 27 -3.15 -10.07 -0.36
N ILE A 28 -1.97 -9.68 0.12
CA ILE A 28 -1.62 -8.26 0.39
C ILE A 28 -1.17 -7.57 -0.90
N GLN A 29 -0.43 -8.29 -1.76
CA GLN A 29 -0.03 -7.77 -3.06
C GLN A 29 -1.24 -7.51 -3.96
N ASP A 30 -2.24 -8.40 -3.94
CA ASP A 30 -3.51 -8.26 -4.68
C ASP A 30 -4.32 -7.01 -4.25
N LEU A 31 -4.11 -6.53 -3.02
CA LEU A 31 -4.77 -5.34 -2.47
C LEU A 31 -3.96 -4.06 -2.64
N ALA A 32 -2.67 -4.16 -2.99
CA ALA A 32 -1.77 -3.01 -3.10
C ALA A 32 -2.02 -2.23 -4.40
N ASP A 33 -1.81 -0.91 -4.33
CA ASP A 33 -1.80 -0.05 -5.52
C ASP A 33 -0.48 -0.13 -6.27
N PHE A 34 0.59 -0.44 -5.54
CA PHE A 34 1.92 -0.63 -6.10
C PHE A 34 2.70 -1.68 -5.32
N VAL A 35 3.35 -2.59 -6.06
CA VAL A 35 4.23 -3.62 -5.51
C VAL A 35 5.63 -3.40 -6.07
N GLY A 36 6.64 -3.31 -5.20
CA GLY A 36 7.99 -2.93 -5.61
C GLY A 36 9.08 -3.28 -4.60
N ASP A 37 10.33 -3.00 -4.98
CA ASP A 37 11.46 -2.99 -4.05
C ASP A 37 11.51 -1.69 -3.22
N SER A 38 12.52 -1.56 -2.36
CA SER A 38 12.65 -0.39 -1.48
C SER A 38 12.78 0.94 -2.22
N LEU A 39 13.49 0.99 -3.35
CA LEU A 39 13.72 2.22 -4.11
C LEU A 39 12.46 2.61 -4.88
N GLU A 40 11.79 1.63 -5.48
CA GLU A 40 10.54 1.82 -6.19
C GLU A 40 9.46 2.35 -5.24
N LEU A 41 9.30 1.72 -4.07
CA LEU A 41 8.32 2.14 -3.07
C LEU A 41 8.60 3.54 -2.53
N ALA A 42 9.87 3.90 -2.29
CA ALA A 42 10.24 5.24 -1.86
C ALA A 42 9.94 6.32 -2.92
N ARG A 43 10.12 6.01 -4.21
CA ARG A 43 9.77 6.92 -5.32
C ARG A 43 8.26 7.09 -5.43
N THR A 44 7.50 5.99 -5.37
CA THR A 44 6.03 6.03 -5.40
C THR A 44 5.47 6.81 -4.21
N ALA A 45 6.04 6.61 -3.01
CA ALA A 45 5.67 7.36 -1.81
C ALA A 45 5.96 8.87 -1.92
N ARG A 46 7.05 9.25 -2.58
CA ARG A 46 7.40 10.66 -2.83
C ARG A 46 6.46 11.32 -3.84
N ASP A 47 6.03 10.59 -4.87
CA ASP A 47 5.31 11.14 -6.03
C ASP A 47 3.77 11.04 -5.90
N THR A 48 3.26 10.40 -4.84
CA THR A 48 1.81 10.25 -4.62
C THR A 48 1.14 11.54 -4.16
N GLN A 49 -0.14 11.70 -4.54
CA GLN A 49 -1.05 12.73 -4.03
C GLN A 49 -2.03 12.19 -2.96
N ALA A 50 -1.84 10.94 -2.53
CA ALA A 50 -2.62 10.33 -1.47
C ALA A 50 -2.36 11.01 -0.12
N ASP A 51 -3.41 11.18 0.68
CA ASP A 51 -3.31 11.78 2.03
C ASP A 51 -2.72 10.78 3.04
N VAL A 52 -2.83 9.48 2.75
CA VAL A 52 -2.37 8.40 3.64
C VAL A 52 -1.58 7.38 2.84
N ILE A 53 -0.40 6.99 3.34
CA ILE A 53 0.37 5.87 2.82
C ILE A 53 0.23 4.69 3.79
N VAL A 54 -0.33 3.58 3.31
CA VAL A 54 -0.33 2.31 4.02
C VAL A 54 0.85 1.50 3.50
N PHE A 55 1.92 1.43 4.29
CA PHE A 55 3.15 0.76 3.91
C PHE A 55 3.18 -0.69 4.42
N CYS A 56 2.98 -1.63 3.51
CA CYS A 56 3.06 -3.08 3.75
C CYS A 56 4.50 -3.57 3.56
N GLY A 57 5.33 -3.30 4.56
CA GLY A 57 6.75 -3.68 4.60
C GLY A 57 7.25 -3.87 6.03
N VAL A 58 8.52 -3.56 6.26
CA VAL A 58 9.15 -3.59 7.59
C VAL A 58 9.45 -2.19 8.08
N LYS A 59 9.65 -2.03 9.40
CA LYS A 59 9.70 -0.73 10.08
C LYS A 59 10.70 0.28 9.51
N PHE A 60 11.84 -0.14 8.98
CA PHE A 60 12.84 0.82 8.47
C PHE A 60 12.46 1.43 7.11
N MET A 61 11.50 0.84 6.40
CA MET A 61 11.05 1.31 5.09
C MET A 61 9.89 2.33 5.17
N ALA A 62 9.25 2.43 6.34
CA ALA A 62 8.01 3.15 6.56
C ALA A 62 8.22 4.42 7.41
#